data_AF-A0A645HBT3-F1
#
_entry.id   AF-A0A645HBT3-F1
#
_cell.length_a   1.000
_cell.length_b   1.000
_cell.length_c   1.000
_cell.angle_alpha   90.00
_cell.angle_beta   90.00
_cell.angle_gamma   90.00
#
_symmetry.space_group_name_H-M   'P 1'
#
loop_
_entity.id
_entity.type
_entity.pdbx_description
1 polymer ?
#
loop_
_entity_poly.entity_id
_entity_poly.type
_entity_poly.pdbx_seq_one_letter_code
_entity_poly.pdbx_strand_id
1 'polypeptide(L)'
;MRKRGIEEKDLKSLHFKETKELEKAKTLLSSLERRYSKYKYLEKKQHIYSNLVSHGFTSEIASSVSSLIKADSKQESNVLAKDFAKAYTRLSSKYDGRELYDKVIKSLLQKGYKYQEIKKKIEEKVNETN
;
A
#
# COMPACT_ATOMS: atom_id res chain seq x y z
N MET A 1 -28.07 -38.97 -21.52
CA MET A 1 -27.31 -37.69 -21.47
C MET A 1 -28.28 -36.54 -21.28
N ARG A 2 -28.39 -35.98 -20.07
CA ARG A 2 -29.13 -34.74 -19.79
C ARG A 2 -28.22 -33.85 -18.96
N LYS A 3 -27.63 -32.85 -19.62
CA LYS A 3 -26.85 -31.78 -19.01
C LYS A 3 -27.75 -31.12 -17.95
N ARG A 4 -27.40 -31.23 -16.67
CA ARG A 4 -28.13 -30.56 -15.57
C ARG A 4 -27.99 -29.05 -15.80
N GLY A 5 -29.03 -28.47 -16.40
CA GLY A 5 -29.13 -27.05 -16.70
C GLY A 5 -29.26 -26.30 -15.39
N ILE A 6 -28.19 -25.58 -15.02
CA ILE A 6 -28.34 -24.37 -14.23
C ILE A 6 -29.19 -23.44 -15.12
N GLU A 7 -30.39 -23.06 -14.65
CA GLU A 7 -31.26 -22.21 -15.43
C GLU A 7 -30.60 -20.83 -15.61
N GLU A 8 -30.76 -20.22 -16.79
CA GLU A 8 -30.17 -18.92 -17.11
C GLU A 8 -30.57 -17.81 -16.12
N LYS A 9 -31.72 -17.99 -15.44
CA LYS A 9 -32.20 -17.12 -14.36
C LYS A 9 -31.30 -17.15 -13.12
N ASP A 10 -30.71 -18.31 -12.80
CA ASP A 10 -29.85 -18.49 -11.62
C ASP A 10 -28.50 -17.82 -11.86
N LEU A 11 -27.97 -17.96 -13.09
CA LEU A 11 -26.77 -17.26 -13.55
C LEU A 11 -26.95 -15.73 -13.51
N LYS A 12 -28.09 -15.22 -13.99
CA LYS A 12 -28.40 -13.78 -13.94
C LYS A 12 -28.53 -13.25 -12.50
N SER A 13 -29.13 -14.04 -11.61
CA SER A 13 -29.28 -13.66 -10.19
C SER A 13 -27.94 -13.60 -9.45
N LEU A 14 -27.06 -14.58 -9.70
CA LEU A 14 -25.70 -14.61 -9.16
C LEU A 14 -24.88 -13.39 -9.64
N HIS A 15 -24.91 -13.09 -10.94
CA HIS A 15 -24.17 -11.96 -11.51
C HIS A 15 -24.70 -10.60 -11.02
N PHE A 16 -26.02 -10.47 -10.86
CA PHE A 16 -26.63 -9.28 -10.26
C PHE A 16 -26.25 -9.08 -8.79
N LYS A 17 -26.07 -10.16 -8.03
CA LYS A 17 -25.60 -10.08 -6.64
C LYS A 17 -24.13 -9.66 -6.58
N GLU A 18 -23.28 -10.27 -7.39
CA GLU A 18 -21.84 -9.98 -7.46
C GLU A 18 -21.57 -8.51 -7.84
N THR A 19 -22.29 -7.99 -8.84
CA THR A 19 -22.20 -6.58 -9.25
C THR A 19 -22.59 -5.63 -8.11
N LYS A 20 -23.63 -5.93 -7.32
CA LYS A 20 -24.00 -5.14 -6.15
C LYS A 20 -22.95 -5.18 -5.04
N GLU A 21 -22.33 -6.33 -4.79
CA GLU A 21 -21.28 -6.45 -3.78
C GLU A 21 -20.02 -5.67 -4.19
N LEU A 22 -19.67 -5.71 -5.48
CA LEU A 22 -18.57 -4.91 -6.02
C LEU A 22 -18.81 -3.40 -5.85
N GLU A 23 -20.00 -2.91 -6.17
CA GLU A 23 -20.32 -1.49 -5.98
C GLU A 23 -20.27 -1.07 -4.50
N LYS A 24 -20.76 -1.91 -3.58
CA LYS A 24 -20.62 -1.67 -2.13
C LYS A 24 -19.15 -1.63 -1.68
N ALA A 25 -18.31 -2.52 -2.21
CA ALA A 25 -16.88 -2.51 -1.89
C ALA A 25 -16.19 -1.24 -2.43
N LYS A 26 -16.58 -0.75 -3.62
CA LYS A 26 -16.09 0.50 -4.19
C LYS A 26 -16.52 1.73 -3.38
N THR A 27 -17.74 1.77 -2.84
CA THR A 27 -18.14 2.89 -1.98
C THR A 27 -17.30 2.94 -0.71
N LEU A 28 -17.03 1.77 -0.10
CA LEU A 28 -16.13 1.67 1.05
C LEU A 28 -14.69 2.07 0.73
N LEU A 29 -14.19 1.74 -0.47
CA LEU A 29 -12.83 2.08 -0.90
C LEU A 29 -12.50 3.56 -0.65
N SER A 30 -13.40 4.47 -1.01
CA SER A 30 -13.20 5.93 -0.81
C SER A 30 -12.83 6.30 0.64
N SER A 31 -13.51 5.69 1.61
CA SER A 31 -13.27 5.92 3.04
C SER A 31 -11.96 5.27 3.51
N LEU A 32 -11.64 4.09 2.97
CA LEU A 32 -10.42 3.35 3.31
C LEU A 32 -9.18 4.02 2.70
N GLU A 33 -9.28 4.58 1.50
CA GLU A 33 -8.19 5.34 0.89
C GLU A 33 -7.79 6.54 1.73
N ARG A 34 -8.76 7.25 2.29
CA ARG A 34 -8.50 8.35 3.22
C ARG A 34 -7.88 7.84 4.52
N ARG A 35 -8.41 6.76 5.10
CA ARG A 35 -7.92 6.15 6.33
C ARG A 35 -6.45 5.72 6.22
N TYR A 36 -6.10 5.09 5.09
CA TYR A 36 -4.77 4.54 4.85
C TYR A 36 -3.87 5.46 4.00
N SER A 37 -4.21 6.74 3.86
CA SER A 37 -3.45 7.74 3.08
C SER A 37 -2.01 7.99 3.54
N LYS A 38 -1.68 7.58 4.78
CA LYS A 38 -0.33 7.72 5.35
C LYS A 38 0.59 6.53 5.07
N TYR A 39 0.04 5.42 4.59
CA TYR A 39 0.80 4.20 4.34
C TYR A 39 1.39 4.25 2.93
N LYS A 40 2.45 3.46 2.72
CA LYS A 40 3.01 3.28 1.38
C LYS A 40 2.01 2.59 0.47
N TYR A 41 2.15 2.72 -0.84
CA TYR A 41 1.26 2.16 -1.84
C TYR A 41 0.97 0.66 -1.61
N LEU A 42 2.03 -0.14 -1.43
CA LEU A 42 1.90 -1.58 -1.21
C LEU A 42 1.19 -1.91 0.11
N GLU A 43 1.52 -1.20 1.19
CA GLU A 43 0.88 -1.39 2.49
C GLU A 43 -0.58 -0.93 2.46
N LYS A 44 -0.87 0.22 1.83
CA LYS A 44 -2.21 0.74 1.61
C LYS A 44 -3.06 -0.29 0.85
N LYS A 45 -2.53 -0.87 -0.22
CA LYS A 45 -3.20 -1.92 -1.00
C LYS A 45 -3.51 -3.15 -0.14
N GLN A 46 -2.53 -3.62 0.64
CA GLN A 46 -2.71 -4.76 1.54
C GLN A 46 -3.72 -4.50 2.67
N HIS A 47 -3.66 -3.33 3.30
CA HIS A 47 -4.59 -2.94 4.35
C HIS A 47 -6.02 -2.83 3.83
N ILE A 48 -6.20 -2.27 2.63
CA ILE A 48 -7.52 -2.19 1.99
C ILE A 48 -8.05 -3.59 1.66
N TYR A 49 -7.21 -4.46 1.08
CA TYR A 49 -7.58 -5.85 0.82
C TYR A 49 -8.03 -6.57 2.10
N SER A 50 -7.20 -6.54 3.14
CA SER A 50 -7.50 -7.18 4.43
C SER A 50 -8.75 -6.62 5.09
N ASN A 51 -8.97 -5.31 4.98
CA ASN A 51 -10.17 -4.67 5.49
C ASN A 51 -11.44 -5.14 4.75
N LEU A 52 -11.40 -5.28 3.42
CA LEU A 52 -12.54 -5.78 2.65
C LEU A 52 -12.83 -7.25 2.99
N VAL A 53 -11.81 -8.11 3.09
CA VAL A 53 -12.00 -9.52 3.48
C VAL A 53 -12.61 -9.62 4.89
N SER A 54 -12.13 -8.83 5.86
CA SER A 54 -12.70 -8.81 7.21
C SER A 54 -14.14 -8.27 7.28
N HIS A 55 -14.58 -7.49 6.29
CA HIS A 55 -15.99 -7.06 6.15
C HIS A 55 -16.86 -8.08 5.40
N GLY A 56 -16.33 -9.26 5.06
CA GLY A 56 -17.07 -10.36 4.46
C GLY A 56 -17.13 -10.33 2.93
N PHE A 57 -16.34 -9.46 2.27
CA PHE A 57 -16.22 -9.51 0.81
C PHE A 57 -15.35 -10.71 0.38
N THR A 58 -15.72 -11.35 -0.72
CA THR A 58 -14.92 -12.43 -1.34
C THR A 58 -13.51 -11.93 -1.70
N SER A 59 -12.54 -12.84 -1.72
CA SER A 59 -11.16 -12.54 -2.10
C SER A 59 -11.05 -11.94 -3.51
N GLU A 60 -11.90 -12.34 -4.46
CA GLU A 60 -11.94 -11.81 -5.83
C GLU A 60 -12.34 -10.32 -5.85
N ILE A 61 -13.44 -9.97 -5.17
CA ILE A 61 -13.90 -8.57 -5.04
C ILE A 61 -12.87 -7.73 -4.31
N ALA A 62 -12.32 -8.22 -3.20
CA ALA A 62 -11.29 -7.50 -2.44
C ALA A 62 -10.02 -7.25 -3.26
N SER A 63 -9.59 -8.25 -4.05
CA SER A 63 -8.44 -8.12 -4.97
C SER A 63 -8.72 -7.10 -6.09
N SER A 64 -9.91 -7.18 -6.68
CA SER A 64 -10.35 -6.28 -7.76
C SER A 64 -10.38 -4.83 -7.29
N VAL A 65 -11.00 -4.57 -6.13
CA VAL A 65 -11.15 -3.23 -5.56
C VAL A 65 -9.82 -2.67 -5.06
N SER A 66 -9.02 -3.45 -4.35
CA SER A 66 -7.68 -3.00 -3.89
C SER A 66 -6.74 -2.71 -5.07
N SER A 67 -6.93 -3.34 -6.23
CA SER A 67 -6.13 -3.06 -7.43
C SER A 67 -6.51 -1.76 -8.14
N LEU A 68 -7.65 -1.15 -7.80
CA LEU A 68 -8.03 0.18 -8.30
C LEU A 68 -7.18 1.31 -7.69
N ILE A 69 -6.50 1.04 -6.57
CA ILE A 69 -5.62 2.00 -5.92
C ILE A 69 -4.43 2.28 -6.83
N LYS A 70 -4.15 3.57 -7.04
CA LYS A 70 -3.00 4.03 -7.81
C LYS A 70 -1.84 4.38 -6.88
N ALA A 71 -0.63 4.11 -7.36
CA ALA A 71 0.57 4.61 -6.71
C ALA A 71 0.63 6.14 -6.87
N ASP A 72 0.84 6.84 -5.77
CA ASP A 72 1.09 8.28 -5.75
C ASP A 72 2.57 8.48 -5.41
N SER A 73 3.37 8.74 -6.44
CA SER A 73 4.82 8.93 -6.31
C SER A 73 5.19 10.11 -5.40
N LYS A 74 4.36 11.15 -5.32
CA LYS A 74 4.58 12.28 -4.41
C LYS A 74 4.33 11.84 -2.97
N GLN A 75 3.28 11.08 -2.73
CA GLN A 75 2.98 10.53 -1.41
C GLN A 75 4.05 9.53 -0.94
N GLU A 76 4.51 8.64 -1.82
CA GLU A 76 5.61 7.69 -1.52
C GLU A 76 6.88 8.44 -1.10
N SER A 77 7.27 9.44 -1.89
CA SER A 77 8.44 10.28 -1.61
C SER A 77 8.30 11.02 -0.27
N ASN A 78 7.12 11.56 0.02
CA ASN A 78 6.84 12.24 1.29
C ASN A 78 6.91 11.30 2.50
N VAL A 79 6.40 10.07 2.36
CA VAL A 79 6.44 9.07 3.44
C VAL A 79 7.88 8.60 3.68
N LEU A 80 8.64 8.34 2.61
CA LEU A 80 10.08 8.05 2.69
C LEU A 80 10.84 9.20 3.38
N ALA A 81 10.60 10.45 2.98
CA ALA A 81 11.28 11.60 3.58
C ALA A 81 11.03 11.71 5.09
N LYS A 82 9.77 11.49 5.53
CA LYS A 82 9.42 11.49 6.96
C LYS A 82 10.09 10.35 7.72
N ASP A 83 10.11 9.16 7.13
CA ASP A 83 10.74 7.99 7.74
C ASP A 83 12.26 8.12 7.80
N PHE A 84 12.86 8.69 6.75
CA PHE A 84 14.28 9.04 6.70
C PHE A 84 14.63 10.01 7.81
N ALA A 85 13.92 11.14 7.94
CA ALA A 85 14.17 12.13 8.98
C ALA A 85 14.11 11.52 10.39
N LYS A 86 13.08 10.70 10.67
CA LYS A 86 12.96 9.99 11.96
C LYS A 86 14.12 9.03 12.21
N ALA A 87 14.49 8.24 11.20
CA ALA A 87 15.59 7.28 11.33
C ALA A 87 16.93 8.02 11.55
N TYR A 88 17.18 9.08 10.77
CA TYR A 88 18.37 9.90 10.83
C TYR A 88 18.51 10.55 12.21
N THR A 89 17.52 11.33 12.67
CA THR A 89 17.56 12.01 13.98
C THR A 89 17.77 11.03 15.14
N ARG A 90 17.12 9.86 15.08
CA ARG A 90 17.28 8.84 16.12
C ARG A 90 18.70 8.26 16.12
N LEU A 91 19.25 7.97 14.95
CA LEU A 91 20.54 7.29 14.81
C LEU A 91 21.74 8.25 14.94
N SER A 92 21.58 9.52 14.57
CA SER A 92 22.61 10.55 14.67
C SER A 92 23.00 10.87 16.12
N SER A 93 22.21 10.43 17.09
CA SER A 93 22.57 10.50 18.51
C SER A 93 23.67 9.50 18.92
N LYS A 94 23.92 8.46 18.11
CA LYS A 94 24.82 7.34 18.43
C LYS A 94 25.88 7.07 17.37
N TYR A 95 25.62 7.46 16.13
CA TYR A 95 26.46 7.15 14.98
C TYR A 95 26.68 8.43 14.17
N ASP A 96 27.80 8.48 13.44
CA ASP A 96 28.15 9.60 12.57
C ASP A 96 28.76 9.11 11.24
N GLY A 97 28.90 10.02 10.28
CA GLY A 97 29.52 9.78 8.98
C GLY A 97 28.92 8.59 8.24
N ARG A 98 29.79 7.74 7.68
CA ARG A 98 29.37 6.55 6.90
C ARG A 98 28.56 5.57 7.74
N GLU A 99 28.92 5.36 9.01
CA GLU A 99 28.21 4.40 9.85
C GLU A 99 26.76 4.83 10.09
N LEU A 100 26.51 6.13 10.32
CA LEU A 100 25.15 6.66 10.43
C LEU A 100 24.31 6.31 9.18
N TYR A 101 24.85 6.58 8.00
CA TYR A 101 24.15 6.31 6.74
C TYR A 101 23.87 4.82 6.54
N ASP A 102 24.82 3.93 6.85
CA ASP A 102 24.63 2.48 6.74
C ASP A 102 23.50 1.98 7.67
N LYS A 103 23.43 2.51 8.90
CA LYS A 103 22.33 2.18 9.84
C LYS A 103 20.98 2.70 9.34
N VAL A 104 20.95 3.90 8.76
CA VAL A 104 19.72 4.49 8.17
C VAL A 104 19.26 3.64 6.98
N ILE A 105 20.17 3.25 6.08
CA ILE A 105 19.88 2.36 4.95
C ILE A 105 19.27 1.06 5.45
N LYS A 106 19.92 0.39 6.40
CA LYS A 106 19.42 -0.87 6.97
C LYS A 106 18.01 -0.70 7.55
N SER A 107 17.76 0.38 8.30
CA SER A 107 16.45 0.65 8.89
C SER A 107 15.36 0.89 7.84
N LEU A 108 15.69 1.51 6.71
CA LEU A 108 14.72 1.79 5.64
C LEU A 108 14.51 0.56 4.73
N LEU A 109 15.54 -0.25 4.48
CA LEU A 109 15.40 -1.52 3.79
C LEU A 109 14.50 -2.49 4.56
N GLN A 110 14.63 -2.56 5.88
CA GLN A 110 13.73 -3.36 6.74
C GLN A 110 12.27 -2.89 6.67
N LYS A 111 12.03 -1.63 6.30
CA LYS A 111 10.70 -1.09 6.03
C LYS A 111 10.24 -1.32 4.59
N GLY A 112 11.05 -1.96 3.74
CA GLY A 112 10.69 -2.29 2.36
C GLY A 112 10.89 -1.18 1.34
N TYR A 113 11.62 -0.10 1.66
CA TYR A 113 11.98 0.92 0.68
C TYR A 113 13.05 0.42 -0.29
N LYS A 114 13.04 0.93 -1.53
CA LYS A 114 14.06 0.55 -2.52
C LYS A 114 15.39 1.22 -2.21
N TYR A 115 16.48 0.47 -2.36
CA TYR A 115 17.83 0.98 -2.12
C TYR A 115 18.13 2.27 -2.90
N GLN A 116 17.73 2.35 -4.17
CA GLN A 116 17.97 3.52 -5.02
C GLN A 116 17.29 4.79 -4.48
N GLU A 117 16.06 4.67 -3.96
CA GLU A 117 15.32 5.81 -3.39
C GLU A 117 15.96 6.28 -2.08
N ILE A 118 16.40 5.33 -1.24
CA ILE A 118 17.11 5.62 0.00
C ILE A 118 18.44 6.33 -0.31
N LYS A 119 19.22 5.79 -1.26
CA LYS A 119 20.53 6.33 -1.64
C LYS A 119 20.39 7.78 -2.15
N LYS A 120 19.43 8.04 -3.03
CA LYS A 120 19.11 9.39 -3.50
C LYS A 120 18.83 10.34 -2.33
N LYS A 121 18.06 9.90 -1.32
CA LYS A 121 17.75 10.72 -0.14
C LYS A 121 18.98 11.03 0.72
N ILE A 122 19.93 10.10 0.80
CA ILE A 122 21.21 10.30 1.49
C ILE A 122 22.07 11.31 0.73
N GLU A 123 22.18 11.17 -0.59
CA GLU A 123 22.92 12.10 -1.45
C GLU A 123 22.37 13.53 -1.34
N GLU A 124 21.03 13.69 -1.39
CA GLU A 124 20.36 14.98 -1.13
C GLU A 124 20.79 15.56 0.23
N LYS A 125 20.84 14.72 1.28
CA LYS A 125 21.19 15.18 2.63
C LYS A 125 22.66 15.59 2.77
N VAL A 126 23.57 14.84 2.13
CA VAL A 126 25.00 15.15 2.13
C VAL A 126 25.24 16.49 1.41
N ASN A 127 24.57 16.70 0.28
CA ASN A 127 24.68 17.95 -0.48
C ASN A 127 24.08 19.17 0.26
N GLU A 128 23.08 18.98 1.11
CA GLU A 128 22.55 20.05 1.98
C GLU A 128 23.52 20.49 3.08
N THR A 129 24.52 19.66 3.42
CA THR A 129 25.41 19.88 4.58
C THR A 129 26.81 20.34 4.14
N ASN A 130 27.08 20.40 2.83
CA ASN A 130 28.30 20.95 2.22
C ASN A 130 28.07 22.39 1.76
#